data_AF-A0A4Y2UNL9-F1
#
_entry.id   AF-A0A4Y2UNL9-F1
#
_cell.length_a   1.000
_cell.length_b   1.000
_cell.length_c   1.000
_cell.angle_alpha   90.00
_cell.angle_beta   90.00
_cell.angle_gamma   90.00
#
_symmetry.space_group_name_H-M   'P 1'
#
loop_
_entity.id
_entity.type
_entity.pdbx_description
1 polymer ?
#
loop_
_entity_poly.entity_id
_entity_poly.type
_entity_poly.pdbx_seq_one_letter_code
_entity_poly.pdbx_strand_id
1 'polypeptide(L)'
;MNMREARNDKRKNKDLSVLLFDLQNVIPTPYANIISLFYLRKLNVYNLTAYYMPTKQVYCTLWNENLSGCAVNVIPSAFHKILTVLAEENDITELITWSDSYVPQNRNSFDFYSPMD
;
A
#
# COMPACT_ATOMS: atom_id res chain seq x y z
N MET A 1 13.24 -14.88 -12.04
CA MET A 1 13.67 -13.58 -12.59
C MET A 1 14.24 -12.77 -11.43
N ASN A 2 15.54 -12.43 -11.48
CA ASN A 2 16.24 -11.86 -10.32
C ASN A 2 15.90 -10.36 -10.20
N MET A 3 15.50 -9.87 -9.02
CA MET A 3 15.06 -8.47 -8.77
C MET A 3 16.11 -7.41 -9.19
N ARG A 4 17.38 -7.83 -9.32
CA ARG A 4 18.49 -6.99 -9.80
C ARG A 4 18.49 -6.78 -11.32
N GLU A 5 18.00 -7.74 -12.09
CA GLU A 5 17.96 -7.66 -13.56
C GLU A 5 16.83 -6.73 -14.02
N ALA A 6 15.65 -6.81 -13.39
CA ALA A 6 14.54 -5.89 -13.61
C ALA A 6 14.85 -4.42 -13.25
N ARG A 7 15.89 -4.18 -12.46
CA ARG A 7 16.36 -2.83 -12.09
C ARG A 7 17.18 -2.18 -13.22
N ASN A 8 17.85 -2.99 -14.05
CA ASN A 8 18.72 -2.51 -15.13
C ASN A 8 17.95 -2.19 -16.42
N ASP A 9 16.84 -2.88 -16.71
CA ASP A 9 16.01 -2.58 -17.90
C ASP A 9 15.23 -1.26 -17.76
N LYS A 10 14.99 -0.78 -16.53
CA LYS A 10 14.29 0.49 -16.25
C LYS A 10 15.03 1.75 -16.67
N ARG A 11 16.32 1.67 -17.05
CA ARG A 11 17.06 2.83 -17.56
C ARG A 11 16.77 3.15 -19.03
N LYS A 12 16.03 2.28 -19.75
CA LYS A 12 15.84 2.41 -21.20
C LYS A 12 14.51 3.04 -21.66
N ASN A 13 13.48 3.12 -20.79
CA ASN A 13 12.21 3.78 -21.12
C ASN A 13 11.97 4.96 -20.17
N LYS A 14 12.07 6.19 -20.70
CA LYS A 14 11.85 7.43 -19.94
C LYS A 14 10.39 7.69 -19.58
N ASP A 15 9.45 6.99 -20.22
CA ASP A 15 8.01 7.26 -20.09
C ASP A 15 7.26 6.18 -19.30
N LEU A 16 7.95 5.21 -18.71
CA LEU A 16 7.30 4.13 -17.98
C LEU A 16 6.91 4.59 -16.56
N SER A 17 5.63 4.88 -16.34
CA SER A 17 5.09 5.15 -15.00
C SER A 17 4.92 3.84 -14.23
N VAL A 18 5.80 3.62 -13.26
CA VAL A 18 5.83 2.41 -12.44
C VAL A 18 5.52 2.74 -10.99
N LEU A 19 4.49 2.09 -10.44
CA LEU A 19 4.13 2.15 -9.02
C LEU A 19 4.47 0.83 -8.36
N LEU A 20 5.37 0.84 -7.38
CA LEU A 20 5.68 -0.33 -6.55
C LEU A 20 4.94 -0.17 -5.23
N PHE A 21 4.09 -1.12 -4.84
CA PHE A 21 3.39 -1.05 -3.56
C PHE A 21 3.59 -2.31 -2.71
N ASP A 22 3.64 -2.11 -1.40
CA ASP A 22 3.86 -3.17 -0.40
C ASP A 22 3.05 -2.87 0.87
N LEU A 23 2.52 -3.93 1.48
CA LEU A 23 1.82 -3.84 2.75
C LEU A 23 2.80 -4.17 3.88
N GLN A 24 3.09 -3.18 4.72
CA GLN A 24 3.98 -3.38 5.85
C GLN A 24 3.35 -4.30 6.90
N ASN A 25 4.22 -4.98 7.66
CA ASN A 25 3.79 -5.76 8.82
C ASN A 25 2.95 -4.92 9.80
N VAL A 26 1.97 -5.57 10.43
CA VAL A 26 1.02 -4.94 11.37
C VAL A 26 1.77 -4.26 12.51
N ILE A 27 1.45 -2.99 12.76
CA ILE A 27 2.07 -2.16 13.80
C ILE A 27 1.14 -2.14 15.02
N PRO A 28 1.50 -2.80 16.13
CA PRO A 28 0.72 -2.73 17.35
C PRO A 28 0.96 -1.38 18.06
N THR A 29 -0.11 -0.67 18.40
CA THR A 29 -0.07 0.63 19.08
C THR A 29 -0.93 0.63 20.36
N PRO A 30 -0.53 1.32 21.43
CA PRO A 30 0.67 2.15 21.58
C PRO A 30 1.96 1.34 21.84
N TYR A 31 3.09 1.85 21.35
CA TYR A 31 4.41 1.33 21.71
C TYR A 31 4.83 1.90 23.06
N ALA A 32 4.92 1.06 24.08
CA ALA A 32 5.55 1.44 25.34
C ALA A 32 6.18 0.22 26.02
N ASN A 33 7.33 0.46 26.66
CA ASN A 33 8.16 -0.57 27.27
C ASN A 33 7.73 -0.81 28.73
N ILE A 34 6.42 -0.99 28.95
CA ILE A 34 5.84 -1.21 30.27
C ILE A 34 5.20 -2.59 30.27
N ILE A 35 5.53 -3.40 31.27
CA ILE A 35 5.04 -4.78 31.40
C ILE A 35 3.50 -4.83 31.47
N SER A 36 2.85 -3.79 31.98
CA SER A 36 1.38 -3.71 32.03
C SER A 36 0.70 -3.71 30.66
N LEU A 37 1.36 -3.19 29.60
CA LEU A 37 0.86 -3.22 28.23
C LEU A 37 0.80 -4.62 27.62
N PHE A 38 1.40 -5.61 28.26
CA PHE A 38 1.27 -7.01 27.87
C PHE A 38 -0.17 -7.52 28.04
N TYR A 39 -0.89 -7.02 29.05
CA TYR A 39 -2.25 -7.45 29.36
C TYR A 39 -3.34 -6.57 28.73
N LEU A 40 -2.95 -5.46 28.10
CA LEU A 40 -3.88 -4.54 27.45
C LEU A 40 -4.06 -4.92 25.98
N ARG A 41 -5.28 -4.70 25.47
CA ARG A 41 -5.57 -4.85 24.04
C ARG A 41 -4.80 -3.79 23.26
N LYS A 42 -3.96 -4.24 22.33
CA LYS A 42 -3.21 -3.37 21.42
C LYS A 42 -4.04 -3.10 20.17
N LEU A 43 -4.03 -1.85 19.72
CA LEU A 43 -4.68 -1.43 18.49
C LEU A 43 -3.76 -1.78 17.32
N ASN A 44 -4.27 -2.57 16.38
CA ASN A 44 -3.52 -2.87 15.16
C ASN A 44 -3.65 -1.70 14.17
N VAL A 45 -2.49 -1.22 13.70
CA VAL A 45 -2.38 -0.22 12.64
C VAL A 45 -1.73 -0.87 11.43
N TYR A 46 -2.31 -0.64 10.28
CA TYR A 46 -1.84 -1.14 9.00
C TYR A 46 -1.28 0.01 8.18
N ASN A 47 -0.23 -0.26 7.40
CA ASN A 47 0.43 0.72 6.55
C ASN A 47 0.63 0.15 5.15
N LEU A 48 -0.03 0.76 4.16
CA LEU A 48 0.18 0.47 2.74
C LEU A 48 1.13 1.53 2.17
N THR A 49 2.28 1.11 1.69
CA THR A 49 3.30 2.00 1.13
C THR A 49 3.37 1.82 -0.38
N ALA A 50 3.34 2.91 -1.13
CA ALA A 50 3.49 2.92 -2.58
C ALA A 50 4.62 3.88 -2.99
N TYR A 51 5.58 3.36 -3.73
CA TYR A 51 6.73 4.08 -4.28
C TYR A 51 6.50 4.34 -5.77
N TYR A 52 6.41 5.60 -6.15
CA TYR A 52 6.26 6.00 -7.54
C TYR A 52 7.64 6.30 -8.15
N MET A 53 8.04 5.49 -9.15
CA MET A 53 9.40 5.54 -9.68
C MET A 53 9.77 6.82 -10.46
N PRO A 54 8.89 7.40 -11.29
CA PRO A 54 9.21 8.58 -12.10
C PRO A 54 9.56 9.82 -11.26
N THR A 55 8.71 10.19 -10.31
CA THR A 55 8.95 11.35 -9.42
C THR A 55 9.74 10.99 -8.17
N LYS A 56 9.93 9.69 -7.90
CA LYS A 56 10.54 9.15 -6.67
C LYS A 56 9.78 9.55 -5.40
N GLN A 57 8.50 9.86 -5.51
CA GLN A 57 7.62 10.11 -4.37
C GLN A 57 7.18 8.81 -3.71
N VAL A 58 6.87 8.90 -2.43
CA VAL A 58 6.37 7.79 -1.62
C VAL A 58 5.03 8.21 -1.01
N TYR A 59 4.03 7.38 -1.19
CA TYR A 59 2.70 7.53 -0.65
C TYR A 59 2.49 6.47 0.42
N CYS A 60 2.02 6.87 1.61
CA CYS A 60 1.75 5.97 2.71
C CYS A 60 0.31 6.16 3.18
N THR A 61 -0.49 5.09 3.14
CA THR A 61 -1.85 5.10 3.66
C THR A 61 -1.89 4.29 4.96
N LEU A 62 -2.20 4.98 6.06
CA LEU A 62 -2.31 4.40 7.40
C LEU A 62 -3.78 4.28 7.79
N TRP A 63 -4.16 3.13 8.35
CA TRP A 63 -5.47 2.95 8.97
C TRP A 63 -5.37 2.08 10.21
N ASN A 64 -6.29 2.28 11.15
CA ASN A 64 -6.39 1.45 12.35
C ASN A 64 -7.51 0.41 12.21
N GLU A 65 -7.46 -0.65 13.02
CA GLU A 65 -8.47 -1.72 13.02
C GLU A 65 -9.90 -1.24 13.36
N ASN A 66 -10.06 -0.03 13.90
CA ASN A 66 -11.35 0.50 14.36
C ASN A 66 -12.08 1.32 13.28
N LEU A 67 -11.34 1.98 12.38
CA LEU A 67 -11.91 2.76 11.27
C LEU A 67 -12.63 1.88 10.25
N SER A 68 -12.25 0.61 10.20
CA SER A 68 -12.79 -0.35 9.28
C SER A 68 -12.66 -1.71 9.92
N GLY A 69 -13.77 -2.23 10.45
CA GLY A 69 -13.82 -3.61 10.93
C GLY A 69 -13.19 -4.51 9.87
N CYS A 70 -12.31 -5.42 10.31
CA CYS A 70 -11.44 -6.30 9.51
C CYS A 70 -12.14 -6.85 8.25
N ALA A 71 -12.17 -6.06 7.19
CA ALA A 71 -12.90 -6.37 5.98
C ALA A 71 -11.95 -6.15 4.81
N VAL A 72 -11.97 -7.13 3.94
CA VAL A 72 -11.12 -7.31 2.78
C VAL A 72 -11.18 -6.12 1.79
N ASN A 73 -12.16 -5.23 1.96
CA ASN A 73 -12.41 -4.03 1.16
C ASN A 73 -11.49 -2.83 1.49
N VAL A 74 -10.75 -2.86 2.60
CA VAL A 74 -9.94 -1.69 3.02
C VAL A 74 -8.69 -1.50 2.17
N ILE A 75 -8.06 -2.59 1.72
CA ILE A 75 -6.83 -2.54 0.92
C ILE A 75 -7.11 -1.93 -0.46
N PRO A 76 -8.15 -2.36 -1.22
CA PRO A 76 -8.53 -1.69 -2.47
C PRO A 76 -8.88 -0.21 -2.29
N SER A 77 -9.62 0.16 -1.23
CA SER A 77 -9.95 1.57 -0.96
C SER A 77 -8.70 2.42 -0.63
N ALA A 78 -7.78 1.87 0.17
CA ALA A 78 -6.50 2.53 0.48
C ALA A 78 -5.64 2.69 -0.78
N PHE A 79 -5.61 1.68 -1.64
CA PHE A 79 -4.91 1.72 -2.91
C PHE A 79 -5.54 2.73 -3.88
N HIS A 80 -6.87 2.79 -3.95
CA HIS A 80 -7.56 3.80 -4.74
C HIS A 80 -7.21 5.22 -4.30
N LYS A 81 -7.23 5.49 -2.98
CA LYS A 81 -6.85 6.82 -2.47
C LYS A 81 -5.45 7.23 -2.94
N ILE A 82 -4.51 6.30 -2.97
CA ILE A 82 -3.16 6.53 -3.52
C ILE A 82 -3.24 6.84 -5.02
N LEU A 83 -4.00 6.07 -5.80
CA LEU A 83 -4.16 6.30 -7.24
C LEU A 83 -4.83 7.65 -7.57
N THR A 84 -5.82 8.07 -6.79
CA THR A 84 -6.50 9.36 -6.99
C THR A 84 -5.53 10.52 -6.76
N VAL A 85 -4.78 10.49 -5.65
CA VAL A 85 -3.74 11.50 -5.37
C VAL A 85 -2.67 11.49 -6.47
N LEU A 86 -2.25 10.30 -6.90
CA LEU A 86 -1.26 10.14 -7.96
C LEU A 86 -1.73 10.75 -9.29
N ALA A 87 -3.01 10.56 -9.65
CA ALA A 87 -3.62 11.09 -10.86
C ALA A 87 -3.89 12.60 -10.80
N GLU A 88 -4.13 13.16 -9.62
CA GLU A 88 -4.22 14.60 -9.41
C GLU A 88 -2.85 15.29 -9.53
N GLU A 89 -1.79 14.66 -9.01
CA GLU A 89 -0.44 15.21 -9.03
C GLU A 89 0.28 15.03 -10.37
N ASN A 90 -0.08 14.01 -11.16
CA ASN A 90 0.64 13.64 -12.38
C ASN A 90 -0.34 13.27 -13.51
N ASP A 91 -0.08 13.76 -14.73
CA ASP A 91 -0.82 13.37 -15.93
C ASP A 91 -0.30 12.00 -16.43
N ILE A 92 -0.91 10.91 -15.94
CA ILE A 92 -0.48 9.54 -16.20
C ILE A 92 -1.42 8.88 -17.21
N THR A 93 -0.88 8.53 -18.38
CA THR A 93 -1.61 7.81 -19.43
C THR A 93 -1.58 6.29 -19.25
N GLU A 94 -0.45 5.75 -18.79
CA GLU A 94 -0.26 4.31 -18.56
C GLU A 94 0.47 4.09 -17.23
N LEU A 95 -0.12 3.28 -16.34
CA LEU A 95 0.45 2.97 -15.03
C LEU A 95 0.69 1.47 -14.90
N ILE A 96 1.94 1.07 -14.62
CA ILE A 96 2.29 -0.31 -14.31
C ILE A 96 2.48 -0.46 -12.81
N THR A 97 1.61 -1.24 -12.19
CA THR A 97 1.63 -1.49 -10.75
C THR A 97 2.30 -2.83 -10.44
N TRP A 98 3.28 -2.83 -9.53
CA TRP A 98 3.96 -4.03 -9.04
C TRP A 98 3.78 -4.15 -7.54
N SER A 99 3.45 -5.36 -7.08
CA SER A 99 3.46 -5.72 -5.67
C SER A 99 4.23 -7.01 -5.46
N ASP A 100 4.93 -7.11 -4.33
CA ASP A 100 5.37 -8.42 -3.86
C ASP A 100 4.15 -9.17 -3.31
N SER A 101 4.06 -10.46 -3.59
CA SER A 101 2.81 -11.23 -3.48
C SER A 101 2.35 -11.37 -2.02
N TYR A 102 1.50 -10.47 -1.54
CA TYR A 102 0.75 -10.66 -0.30
C TYR A 102 -0.53 -11.45 -0.58
N VAL A 103 -0.68 -12.62 0.05
CA VAL A 103 -1.71 -13.64 -0.28
C VAL A 103 -3.17 -13.13 -0.23
N PRO A 104 -3.56 -12.16 0.62
CA PRO A 104 -4.87 -11.50 0.55
C PRO A 104 -5.12 -10.62 -0.67
N GLN A 105 -4.08 -10.10 -1.35
CA GLN A 105 -4.24 -9.36 -2.62
C GLN A 105 -4.46 -10.31 -3.82
N ASN A 106 -3.99 -11.55 -3.72
CA ASN A 106 -3.98 -12.52 -4.82
C ASN A 106 -5.23 -13.42 -4.89
N ARG A 107 -6.25 -13.19 -4.06
CA ARG A 107 -7.51 -13.99 -4.04
C ARG A 107 -8.79 -13.22 -4.36
N ASN A 108 -8.74 -11.89 -4.48
CA ASN A 108 -9.90 -11.11 -4.88
C ASN A 108 -9.84 -10.89 -6.40
N SER A 109 -10.63 -11.66 -7.14
CA SER A 109 -10.99 -11.35 -8.52
C SER A 109 -12.12 -10.31 -8.60
N PHE A 110 -12.56 -9.76 -7.46
CA PHE A 110 -13.72 -8.88 -7.36
C PHE A 110 -13.41 -7.73 -6.38
N ASP A 111 -13.08 -6.56 -6.92
CA ASP A 111 -12.91 -5.32 -6.17
C ASP A 111 -14.28 -4.68 -5.93
N PHE A 112 -14.82 -4.85 -4.73
CA PHE A 112 -16.02 -4.11 -4.31
C PHE A 112 -15.58 -2.81 -3.63
N TYR A 113 -15.94 -1.67 -4.23
CA TYR A 113 -15.71 -0.36 -3.62
C TYR A 113 -16.68 -0.12 -2.47
N SER A 114 -16.13 0.31 -1.34
CA SER A 114 -16.92 0.99 -0.30
C SER A 114 -16.27 2.34 -0.03
N PRO A 115 -17.03 3.45 -0.10
CA PRO A 115 -16.53 4.76 0.31
C PRO A 115 -16.09 4.69 1.78
N MET A 116 -14.88 5.16 2.06
CA MET A 116 -14.47 5.48 3.42
C MET A 116 -14.64 6.98 3.60
N ASP A 117 -15.75 7.34 4.25
CA ASP A 117 -16.01 8.67 4.81
C ASP A 117 -15.04 8.99 5.97
#